data_AF-A0A843C6Y7-F1
#
_entry.id   AF-A0A843C6Y7-F1
#
_cell.length_a   1.000
_cell.length_b   1.000
_cell.length_c   1.000
_cell.angle_alpha   90.00
_cell.angle_beta   90.00
_cell.angle_gamma   90.00
#
_symmetry.space_group_name_H-M   'P 1'
#
loop_
_entity.id
_entity.type
_entity.pdbx_description
1 polymer ?
#
loop_
_entity_poly.entity_id
_entity_poly.type
_entity_poly.pdbx_seq_one_letter_code
_entity_poly.pdbx_strand_id
1 'polypeptide(L)'
;MKLLPIVALISVILLGSLFVYVVEDVPAFGDPYSPPNRYINLSIGIDAEGLESSLDAGVLPAELRTKIEEIGYTKENAFPSLEEGKYEIERKEGEGEEGWDVLIMKEELYYPGLEKFYFIKEDGEKLWVYRYSIPVRWQEKCEEEMTTPNMVTAGLADYRGYDTLGETAVIYTAAVSVILLLRRRGKL
;
A
#
# COMPACT_ATOMS: atom_id res chain seq x y z
N MET A 1 48.29 -5.17 -5.82
CA MET A 1 47.31 -5.94 -5.02
C MET A 1 46.93 -7.20 -5.80
N LYS A 2 46.52 -8.29 -5.14
CA LYS A 2 46.00 -9.47 -5.85
C LYS A 2 44.75 -9.07 -6.65
N LEU A 3 44.50 -9.70 -7.80
CA LEU A 3 43.36 -9.39 -8.68
C LEU A 3 42.01 -9.54 -7.95
N LEU A 4 41.84 -10.59 -7.15
CA LEU A 4 40.60 -10.85 -6.40
C LEU A 4 40.18 -9.69 -5.47
N PRO A 5 41.04 -9.18 -4.55
CA PRO A 5 40.73 -8.03 -3.72
C PRO A 5 40.33 -6.77 -4.49
N ILE A 6 40.97 -6.51 -5.63
CA ILE A 6 40.65 -5.33 -6.46
C ILE A 6 39.25 -5.50 -7.06
N VAL A 7 38.97 -6.67 -7.65
CA VAL A 7 37.65 -6.96 -8.24
C VAL A 7 36.56 -6.87 -7.17
N ALA A 8 36.77 -7.45 -5.99
CA ALA A 8 35.80 -7.37 -4.89
C ALA A 8 35.54 -5.92 -4.45
N LEU A 9 36.58 -5.09 -4.33
CA LEU A 9 36.42 -3.68 -3.97
C LEU A 9 35.63 -2.89 -5.03
N ILE A 10 35.95 -3.11 -6.31
CA ILE A 10 35.22 -2.50 -7.42
C ILE A 10 33.75 -2.92 -7.40
N SER A 11 33.46 -4.22 -7.20
CA SER A 11 32.09 -4.72 -7.11
C SER A 11 31.32 -4.08 -5.96
N VAL A 12 31.93 -3.92 -4.78
CA VAL A 12 31.29 -3.26 -3.62
C VAL A 12 31.00 -1.79 -3.93
N ILE A 13 31.93 -1.07 -4.54
CA ILE A 13 31.73 0.34 -4.90
C ILE A 13 30.61 0.45 -5.93
N LEU A 14 30.62 -0.36 -6.99
CA LEU A 14 29.57 -0.34 -8.01
C LEU A 14 28.19 -0.66 -7.42
N LEU A 15 28.10 -1.68 -6.57
CA LEU A 15 26.84 -2.05 -5.92
C LEU A 15 26.36 -0.94 -4.96
N GLY A 16 27.27 -0.35 -4.18
CA GLY A 16 26.97 0.77 -3.30
C GLY A 16 26.47 2.00 -4.04
N SER A 17 27.14 2.38 -5.13
CA SER A 17 26.71 3.49 -5.99
C SER A 17 25.35 3.24 -6.62
N LEU A 18 25.07 2.00 -7.05
CA LEU A 18 23.76 1.62 -7.56
C LEU A 18 22.67 1.76 -6.50
N PHE A 19 22.93 1.36 -5.25
CA PHE A 19 21.96 1.56 -4.17
C PHE A 19 21.69 3.04 -3.88
N VAL A 20 22.73 3.89 -3.86
CA VAL A 20 22.55 5.34 -3.68
C VAL A 20 21.70 5.94 -4.81
N TYR A 21 21.94 5.53 -6.05
CA TYR A 21 21.13 5.96 -7.20
C TYR A 21 19.65 5.59 -7.03
N VAL A 22 19.36 4.35 -6.60
CA VAL A 22 17.97 3.88 -6.41
C VAL A 22 17.26 4.61 -5.26
N VAL A 23 18.00 5.06 -4.24
CA VAL A 23 17.42 5.78 -3.09
C VAL A 23 16.76 7.10 -3.50
N GLU A 24 17.20 7.74 -4.58
CA GLU A 24 16.61 8.99 -5.07
C GLU A 24 15.17 8.83 -5.59
N ASP A 25 14.79 7.63 -6.04
CA ASP A 25 13.44 7.33 -6.53
C ASP A 25 12.48 6.92 -5.40
N VAL A 26 12.97 6.76 -4.16
CA VAL A 26 12.15 6.32 -3.02
C VAL A 26 11.36 7.52 -2.47
N PRO A 27 10.03 7.38 -2.25
CA PRO A 27 9.24 8.45 -1.64
C PRO A 27 9.77 8.82 -0.24
N ALA A 28 9.45 10.03 0.21
CA ALA A 28 9.84 10.47 1.55
C ALA A 28 9.31 9.48 2.62
N PHE A 29 10.12 9.27 3.65
CA PHE A 29 9.82 8.26 4.66
C PHE A 29 8.49 8.56 5.35
N GLY A 30 7.54 7.63 5.22
CA GLY A 30 6.20 7.77 5.80
C GLY A 30 5.29 8.78 5.10
N ASP A 31 5.59 9.21 3.87
CA ASP A 31 4.75 10.15 3.12
C ASP A 31 3.36 9.55 2.78
N PRO A 32 2.28 10.06 3.40
CA PRO A 32 0.92 9.57 3.15
C PRO A 32 0.38 10.04 1.80
N TYR A 33 1.02 11.02 1.16
CA TYR A 33 0.58 11.60 -0.09
C TYR A 33 1.21 10.96 -1.33
N SER A 34 2.21 10.09 -1.14
CA SER A 34 2.85 9.35 -2.23
C SER A 34 1.83 8.46 -2.96
N PRO A 35 1.82 8.44 -4.31
CA PRO A 35 0.80 7.69 -5.07
C PRO A 35 0.66 6.22 -4.67
N PRO A 36 1.74 5.45 -4.42
CA PRO A 36 1.62 4.05 -3.98
C PRO A 36 0.93 3.86 -2.63
N ASN A 37 0.93 4.89 -1.77
CA ASN A 37 0.37 4.84 -0.42
C ASN A 37 -1.06 5.41 -0.32
N ARG A 38 -1.64 5.89 -1.43
CA ARG A 38 -3.04 6.36 -1.45
C ARG A 38 -3.96 5.41 -2.18
N TYR A 39 -3.94 5.42 -3.50
CA TYR A 39 -4.94 4.71 -4.28
C TYR A 39 -4.40 4.28 -5.65
N ILE A 40 -5.10 3.34 -6.26
CA ILE A 40 -4.82 2.81 -7.58
C ILE A 40 -5.99 3.18 -8.48
N ASN A 41 -5.73 3.88 -9.58
CA ASN A 41 -6.75 4.19 -10.57
C ASN A 41 -7.22 2.90 -11.26
N LEU A 42 -8.53 2.63 -11.24
CA LEU A 42 -9.11 1.44 -11.86
C LEU A 42 -9.40 1.61 -13.35
N SER A 43 -9.08 2.77 -13.92
CA SER A 43 -9.40 3.17 -15.31
C SER A 43 -10.91 3.11 -15.62
N ILE A 44 -11.75 3.20 -14.60
CA ILE A 44 -13.21 3.31 -14.75
C ILE A 44 -13.55 4.80 -14.77
N GLY A 45 -13.89 5.30 -15.96
CA GLY A 45 -14.52 6.62 -16.13
C GLY A 45 -15.96 6.44 -16.60
N ILE A 46 -16.90 7.10 -15.92
CA ILE A 46 -18.30 7.21 -16.35
C ILE A 46 -18.72 8.67 -16.40
N ASP A 47 -19.74 8.97 -17.19
CA ASP A 47 -20.27 10.32 -17.28
C ASP A 47 -20.96 10.68 -15.95
N ALA A 48 -20.66 11.87 -15.42
CA ALA A 48 -21.09 12.26 -14.08
C ALA A 48 -22.56 12.71 -13.99
N GLU A 49 -23.18 12.99 -15.15
CA GLU A 49 -24.50 13.62 -15.25
C GLU A 49 -25.57 12.86 -14.45
N GLY A 50 -25.99 13.45 -13.34
CA GLY A 50 -27.04 12.92 -12.45
C GLY A 50 -26.57 11.90 -11.41
N LEU A 51 -25.34 11.40 -11.49
CA LEU A 51 -24.82 10.37 -10.58
C LEU A 51 -24.28 10.95 -9.27
N GLU A 52 -23.77 12.18 -9.30
CA GLU A 52 -23.32 12.92 -8.11
C GLU A 52 -24.40 12.99 -7.03
N SER A 53 -25.65 13.27 -7.44
CA SER A 53 -26.78 13.34 -6.52
C SER A 53 -27.06 12.03 -5.79
N SER A 54 -26.75 10.88 -6.40
CA SER A 54 -26.88 9.57 -5.78
C SER A 54 -25.75 9.33 -4.77
N LEU A 55 -24.52 9.73 -5.12
CA LEU A 55 -23.36 9.65 -4.22
C LEU A 55 -23.55 10.54 -2.99
N ASP A 56 -24.07 11.76 -3.18
CA ASP A 56 -24.41 12.68 -2.09
C ASP A 56 -25.56 12.17 -1.22
N ALA A 57 -26.46 11.36 -1.79
CA ALA A 57 -27.51 10.67 -1.04
C ALA A 57 -27.01 9.41 -0.32
N GLY A 58 -25.71 9.07 -0.43
CA GLY A 58 -25.13 7.89 0.21
C GLY A 58 -25.32 6.59 -0.55
N VAL A 59 -25.77 6.64 -1.81
CA VAL A 59 -26.10 5.46 -2.63
C VAL A 59 -25.11 5.35 -3.79
N LEU A 60 -24.46 4.18 -3.90
CA LEU A 60 -23.55 3.90 -5.00
C LEU A 60 -24.35 3.67 -6.30
N PRO A 61 -24.14 4.47 -7.36
CA PRO A 61 -24.77 4.26 -8.66
C PRO A 61 -24.58 2.84 -9.19
N ALA A 62 -25.66 2.25 -9.72
CA ALA A 62 -25.63 0.91 -10.31
C ALA A 62 -24.59 0.79 -11.44
N GLU A 63 -24.42 1.85 -12.23
CA GLU A 63 -23.44 1.90 -13.32
C GLU A 63 -22.00 1.75 -12.82
N LEU A 64 -21.64 2.42 -11.72
CA LEU A 64 -20.33 2.27 -11.08
C LEU A 64 -20.14 0.86 -10.55
N ARG A 65 -21.14 0.36 -9.83
CA ARG A 65 -21.10 -0.99 -9.27
C ARG A 65 -20.90 -2.04 -10.35
N THR A 66 -21.67 -1.98 -11.45
CA THR A 66 -21.54 -2.92 -12.57
C THR A 66 -20.15 -2.85 -13.19
N LYS A 67 -19.60 -1.66 -13.45
CA LYS A 67 -18.24 -1.54 -14.00
C LYS A 67 -17.16 -2.08 -13.06
N ILE A 68 -17.30 -1.88 -11.75
CA ILE A 68 -16.37 -2.43 -10.74
C ILE A 68 -16.43 -3.96 -10.74
N GLU A 69 -17.63 -4.54 -10.81
CA GLU A 69 -17.83 -5.99 -10.89
C GLU A 69 -17.30 -6.56 -12.22
N GLU A 70 -17.49 -5.87 -13.35
CA GLU A 70 -17.02 -6.28 -14.68
C GLU A 70 -15.50 -6.43 -14.77
N ILE A 71 -14.74 -5.58 -14.08
CA ILE A 71 -13.27 -5.69 -14.04
C ILE A 71 -12.78 -6.75 -13.04
N GLY A 72 -13.70 -7.45 -12.36
CA GLY A 72 -13.41 -8.60 -11.52
C GLY A 72 -13.38 -8.32 -10.02
N TYR A 73 -13.77 -7.13 -9.55
CA TYR A 73 -13.94 -6.86 -8.12
C TYR A 73 -15.28 -7.42 -7.61
N THR A 74 -15.38 -8.75 -7.57
CA THR A 74 -16.59 -9.45 -7.13
C THR A 74 -16.32 -10.32 -5.91
N LYS A 75 -17.40 -10.77 -5.26
CA LYS A 75 -17.33 -11.66 -4.09
C LYS A 75 -16.63 -12.98 -4.42
N GLU A 76 -16.82 -13.49 -5.63
CA GLU A 76 -16.18 -14.73 -6.12
C GLU A 76 -14.65 -14.59 -6.17
N ASN A 77 -14.14 -13.38 -6.42
CA ASN A 77 -12.72 -13.05 -6.43
C ASN A 77 -12.21 -12.54 -5.08
N ALA A 78 -12.92 -12.86 -3.99
CA ALA A 78 -12.59 -12.46 -2.62
C ALA A 78 -12.56 -10.94 -2.39
N PHE A 79 -13.33 -10.17 -3.17
CA PHE A 79 -13.56 -8.75 -2.89
C PHE A 79 -14.85 -8.53 -2.08
N PRO A 80 -14.90 -7.47 -1.25
CA PRO A 80 -16.10 -7.15 -0.51
C PRO A 80 -17.29 -6.83 -1.45
N SER A 81 -18.49 -7.18 -1.01
CA SER A 81 -19.72 -6.93 -1.78
C SER A 81 -20.16 -5.48 -1.68
N LEU A 82 -20.59 -4.90 -2.80
CA LEU A 82 -21.17 -3.56 -2.91
C LEU A 82 -22.71 -3.57 -2.86
N GLU A 83 -23.29 -4.51 -2.11
CA GLU A 83 -24.72 -4.52 -1.83
C GLU A 83 -25.12 -3.38 -0.90
N GLU A 84 -26.32 -2.82 -1.08
CA GLU A 84 -26.87 -1.79 -0.19
C GLU A 84 -26.88 -2.27 1.27
N GLY A 85 -26.46 -1.38 2.18
CA GLY A 85 -26.31 -1.68 3.60
C GLY A 85 -24.98 -2.33 3.99
N LYS A 86 -24.09 -2.62 3.03
CA LYS A 86 -22.71 -3.09 3.31
C LYS A 86 -21.65 -2.02 3.10
N TYR A 87 -22.04 -0.82 2.67
CA TYR A 87 -21.14 0.29 2.49
C TYR A 87 -21.78 1.59 3.00
N GLU A 88 -20.93 2.56 3.30
CA GLU A 88 -21.27 3.95 3.56
C GLU A 88 -20.48 4.84 2.62
N ILE A 89 -21.06 5.97 2.21
CA ILE A 89 -20.39 6.94 1.34
C ILE A 89 -20.23 8.23 2.12
N GLU A 90 -18.99 8.69 2.22
CA GLU A 90 -18.64 9.94 2.88
C GLU A 90 -18.11 10.93 1.84
N ARG A 91 -18.75 12.11 1.76
CA ARG A 91 -18.22 13.20 0.96
C ARG A 91 -16.96 13.74 1.62
N LYS A 92 -15.87 13.79 0.87
CA LYS A 92 -14.60 14.35 1.30
C LYS A 92 -14.44 15.76 0.73
N GLU A 93 -14.51 16.75 1.62
CA GLU A 93 -14.31 18.17 1.31
C GLU A 93 -13.16 18.72 2.16
N GLY A 94 -12.27 19.54 1.58
CA GLY A 94 -11.17 20.20 2.32
C GLY A 94 -9.78 20.03 1.71
N GLU A 95 -8.72 20.06 2.54
CA GLU A 95 -7.33 19.98 2.09
C GLU A 95 -7.02 18.63 1.41
N GLY A 96 -7.00 18.63 0.07
CA GLY A 96 -6.64 17.47 -0.73
C GLY A 96 -7.47 17.36 -2.00
N GLU A 97 -7.71 16.12 -2.42
CA GLU A 97 -8.63 15.83 -3.51
C GLU A 97 -10.04 15.66 -2.98
N GLU A 98 -10.98 16.39 -3.58
CA GLU A 98 -12.40 16.31 -3.30
C GLU A 98 -13.02 15.11 -4.02
N GLY A 99 -13.97 14.45 -3.38
CA GLY A 99 -14.57 13.23 -3.90
C GLY A 99 -15.45 12.53 -2.88
N TRP A 100 -15.72 11.26 -3.13
CA TRP A 100 -16.51 10.40 -2.23
C TRP A 100 -15.68 9.19 -1.81
N ASP A 101 -15.50 9.03 -0.51
CA ASP A 101 -14.93 7.84 0.09
C ASP A 101 -16.04 6.80 0.16
N VAL A 102 -15.83 5.61 -0.42
CA VAL A 102 -16.74 4.47 -0.29
C VAL A 102 -16.13 3.54 0.75
N LEU A 103 -16.73 3.54 1.94
CA LEU A 103 -16.33 2.73 3.07
C LEU A 103 -17.14 1.43 3.07
N ILE A 104 -16.47 0.29 3.18
CA ILE A 104 -17.13 -1.00 3.22
C ILE A 104 -17.14 -1.52 4.65
N MET A 105 -18.30 -2.00 5.10
CA MET A 105 -18.44 -2.67 6.40
C MET A 105 -17.77 -4.04 6.32
N LYS A 106 -16.66 -4.20 7.03
CA LYS A 106 -15.96 -5.48 7.16
C LYS A 106 -16.36 -6.17 8.45
N GLU A 107 -16.86 -7.40 8.32
CA GLU A 107 -17.19 -8.29 9.43
C GLU A 107 -15.95 -9.12 9.85
N GLU A 108 -14.85 -8.43 10.18
CA GLU A 108 -13.63 -9.07 10.66
C GLU A 108 -13.77 -9.55 12.11
N LEU A 109 -13.05 -10.62 12.47
CA LEU A 109 -13.08 -11.20 13.82
C LEU A 109 -12.53 -10.23 14.88
N TYR A 110 -11.48 -9.48 14.54
CA TYR A 110 -10.73 -8.66 15.48
C TYR A 110 -11.02 -7.16 15.32
N TYR A 111 -11.15 -6.69 14.08
CA TYR A 111 -11.30 -5.27 13.76
C TYR A 111 -12.51 -5.02 12.84
N PRO A 112 -13.74 -5.34 13.30
CA PRO A 112 -14.93 -5.09 12.50
C PRO A 112 -15.20 -3.59 12.39
N GLY A 113 -15.73 -3.17 11.25
CA GLY A 113 -16.12 -1.78 11.04
C GLY A 113 -15.98 -1.32 9.61
N LEU A 114 -16.20 -0.03 9.41
CA LEU A 114 -16.03 0.63 8.13
C LEU A 114 -14.55 0.75 7.77
N GLU A 115 -14.25 0.52 6.51
CA GLU A 115 -12.92 0.70 5.94
C GLU A 115 -13.02 1.31 4.55
N LYS A 116 -12.24 2.37 4.32
CA LYS A 116 -12.11 3.01 3.03
C LYS A 116 -11.61 2.00 1.99
N PHE A 117 -12.40 1.81 0.94
CA PHE A 117 -12.09 0.80 -0.08
C PHE A 117 -12.04 1.38 -1.49
N TYR A 118 -13.01 2.21 -1.86
CA TYR A 118 -12.97 2.98 -3.11
C TYR A 118 -12.97 4.47 -2.84
N PHE A 119 -12.38 5.23 -3.75
CA PHE A 119 -12.47 6.68 -3.81
C PHE A 119 -13.01 7.06 -5.18
N ILE A 120 -14.09 7.83 -5.21
CA ILE A 120 -14.69 8.34 -6.43
C ILE A 120 -14.34 9.81 -6.54
N LYS A 121 -13.70 10.18 -7.65
CA LYS A 121 -13.28 11.55 -7.91
C LYS A 121 -14.00 12.07 -9.14
N GLU A 122 -14.53 13.28 -9.04
CA GLU A 122 -15.04 14.02 -10.17
C GLU A 122 -13.86 14.73 -10.87
N ASP A 123 -13.72 14.52 -12.18
CA ASP A 123 -12.74 15.21 -13.00
C ASP A 123 -13.37 15.60 -14.34
N GLY A 124 -13.81 16.86 -14.42
CA GLY A 124 -14.58 17.37 -15.56
C GLY A 124 -15.97 16.74 -15.61
N GLU A 125 -16.33 16.17 -16.77
CA GLU A 125 -17.65 15.54 -16.97
C GLU A 125 -17.71 14.08 -16.51
N LYS A 126 -16.64 13.59 -15.85
CA LYS A 126 -16.50 12.16 -15.52
C LYS A 126 -16.24 11.89 -14.05
N LEU A 127 -16.83 10.79 -13.57
CA LEU A 127 -16.49 10.16 -12.31
C LEU A 127 -15.47 9.06 -12.54
N TRP A 128 -14.33 9.17 -11.85
CA TRP A 128 -13.25 8.20 -11.85
C TRP A 128 -13.24 7.38 -10.58
N VAL A 129 -13.09 6.06 -10.73
CA VAL A 129 -13.00 5.15 -9.58
C VAL A 129 -11.55 4.79 -9.31
N TYR A 130 -11.16 4.98 -8.06
CA TYR A 130 -9.89 4.57 -7.51
C TYR A 130 -10.14 3.56 -6.39
N ARG A 131 -9.19 2.64 -6.18
CA ARG A 131 -9.19 1.72 -5.04
C ARG A 131 -8.13 2.18 -4.05
N TYR A 132 -8.48 2.29 -2.77
CA TYR A 132 -7.47 2.56 -1.75
C TYR A 132 -6.41 1.45 -1.72
N SER A 133 -5.19 1.88 -1.46
CA SER A 133 -4.04 1.01 -1.27
C SER A 133 -4.01 0.52 0.19
N ILE A 134 -3.42 -0.66 0.41
CA ILE A 134 -3.29 -1.25 1.75
C ILE A 134 -2.63 -0.30 2.77
N PRO A 135 -1.58 0.49 2.42
CA PRO A 135 -0.99 1.45 3.33
C PRO A 135 -1.97 2.41 3.98
N VAL A 136 -3.09 2.75 3.34
CA VAL A 136 -4.11 3.65 3.92
C VAL A 136 -4.68 3.06 5.21
N ARG A 137 -5.01 1.76 5.21
CA ARG A 137 -5.45 1.07 6.43
C ARG A 137 -4.37 1.11 7.50
N TRP A 138 -3.10 0.90 7.13
CA TRP A 138 -2.01 0.99 8.09
C TRP A 138 -1.88 2.40 8.69
N GLN A 139 -2.09 3.46 7.90
CA GLN A 139 -2.08 4.84 8.42
C GLN A 139 -3.21 5.08 9.42
N GLU A 140 -4.42 4.63 9.09
CA GLU A 140 -5.62 4.93 9.88
C GLU A 140 -5.78 4.02 11.10
N LYS A 141 -5.34 2.75 11.02
CA LYS A 141 -5.63 1.72 12.02
C LYS A 141 -4.41 1.12 12.73
N CYS A 142 -3.16 1.45 12.38
CA CYS A 142 -2.00 0.78 13.00
C CYS A 142 -1.92 0.95 14.53
N GLU A 143 -2.33 2.10 15.06
CA GLU A 143 -2.33 2.32 16.51
C GLU A 143 -3.39 1.44 17.20
N GLU A 144 -4.59 1.34 16.62
CA GLU A 144 -5.66 0.47 17.12
C GLU A 144 -5.27 -1.02 17.03
N GLU A 145 -4.72 -1.43 15.88
CA GLU A 145 -4.48 -2.84 15.60
C GLU A 145 -3.21 -3.38 16.25
N MET A 146 -2.17 -2.55 16.41
CA MET A 146 -0.82 -2.97 16.82
C MET A 146 -0.27 -2.20 18.02
N THR A 147 -1.02 -1.25 18.60
CA THR A 147 -0.55 -0.39 19.70
C THR A 147 0.73 0.39 19.34
N THR A 148 0.98 0.59 18.05
CA THR A 148 2.18 1.25 17.52
C THR A 148 1.76 2.41 16.64
N PRO A 149 2.02 3.67 17.03
CA PRO A 149 1.54 4.85 16.29
C PRO A 149 2.30 5.10 14.98
N ASN A 150 3.47 4.46 14.80
CA ASN A 150 4.26 4.61 13.59
C ASN A 150 3.89 3.52 12.58
N MET A 151 3.18 3.91 11.52
CA MET A 151 2.78 3.01 10.43
C MET A 151 3.96 2.22 9.86
N VAL A 152 5.13 2.82 9.68
CA VAL A 152 6.28 2.14 9.06
C VAL A 152 6.82 1.05 10.00
N THR A 153 6.92 1.35 11.30
CA THR A 153 7.33 0.35 12.29
C THR A 153 6.32 -0.78 12.39
N ALA A 154 5.02 -0.47 12.45
CA ALA A 154 3.96 -1.48 12.44
C ALA A 154 3.97 -2.31 11.14
N GLY A 155 4.24 -1.67 10.00
CA GLY A 155 4.40 -2.31 8.70
C GLY A 155 5.52 -3.36 8.69
N LEU A 156 6.69 -2.99 9.19
CA LEU A 156 7.89 -3.85 9.19
C LEU A 156 7.84 -4.95 10.25
N ALA A 157 7.39 -4.63 11.47
CA ALA A 157 7.44 -5.55 12.61
C ALA A 157 6.19 -6.41 12.74
N ASP A 158 5.01 -5.85 12.49
CA ASP A 158 3.73 -6.51 12.74
C ASP A 158 3.10 -7.02 11.43
N TYR A 159 2.64 -6.12 10.54
CA TYR A 159 1.93 -6.52 9.31
C TYR A 159 2.77 -7.40 8.39
N ARG A 160 4.07 -7.10 8.25
CA ARG A 160 5.02 -7.83 7.39
C ARG A 160 6.27 -8.30 8.14
N GLY A 161 6.11 -8.68 9.41
CA GLY A 161 7.21 -9.16 10.26
C GLY A 161 8.01 -10.34 9.67
N TYR A 162 7.39 -11.19 8.85
CA TYR A 162 8.09 -12.31 8.20
C TYR A 162 9.17 -11.86 7.20
N ASP A 163 8.94 -10.77 6.48
CA ASP A 163 9.94 -10.24 5.54
C ASP A 163 11.16 -9.75 6.32
N THR A 164 10.93 -9.00 7.41
CA THR A 164 11.98 -8.51 8.33
C THR A 164 12.75 -9.64 9.03
N LEU A 165 12.08 -10.74 9.38
CA LEU A 165 12.74 -11.95 9.91
C LEU A 165 13.67 -12.56 8.86
N GLY A 166 13.24 -12.63 7.60
CA GLY A 166 14.05 -13.10 6.48
C GLY A 166 15.28 -12.23 6.26
N GLU A 167 15.12 -10.90 6.25
CA GLU A 167 16.23 -9.95 6.17
C GLU A 167 17.26 -10.16 7.31
N THR A 168 16.78 -10.33 8.54
CA THR A 168 17.63 -10.60 9.71
C THR A 168 18.42 -11.90 9.54
N ALA A 169 17.78 -12.96 9.04
CA ALA A 169 18.43 -14.24 8.79
C ALA A 169 19.52 -14.15 7.70
N VAL A 170 19.28 -13.36 6.65
CA VAL A 170 20.26 -13.10 5.58
C VAL A 170 21.50 -12.40 6.14
N ILE A 171 21.32 -11.31 6.90
CA ILE A 171 22.44 -10.57 7.51
C ILE A 171 23.22 -11.44 8.50
N TYR A 172 22.51 -12.21 9.33
CA TYR A 172 23.14 -13.17 10.24
C TYR A 172 23.99 -14.21 9.50
N THR A 173 23.44 -14.80 8.44
CA THR A 173 24.14 -15.80 7.61
C THR A 173 25.36 -15.20 6.91
N ALA A 174 25.27 -13.96 6.44
CA ALA A 174 26.40 -13.23 5.87
C ALA A 174 27.50 -13.01 6.90
N ALA A 175 27.16 -12.58 8.12
CA ALA A 175 28.13 -12.39 9.21
C ALA A 175 28.85 -13.70 9.58
N VAL A 176 28.11 -14.80 9.75
CA VAL A 176 28.69 -16.13 10.01
C VAL A 176 29.61 -16.56 8.87
N SER A 177 29.20 -16.34 7.62
CA SER A 177 30.01 -16.67 6.44
C SER A 177 31.34 -15.92 6.42
N VAL A 178 31.33 -14.63 6.75
CA VAL A 178 32.55 -13.81 6.86
C VAL A 178 33.48 -14.35 7.95
N ILE A 179 32.96 -14.67 9.13
CA ILE A 179 33.73 -15.25 10.24
C ILE A 179 34.40 -16.56 9.82
N LEU A 180 33.66 -17.48 9.19
CA LEU A 180 34.19 -18.76 8.72
C LEU A 180 35.30 -18.59 7.68
N LEU A 181 35.15 -17.63 6.75
CA LEU A 181 36.16 -17.32 5.73
C LEU A 181 37.45 -16.74 6.34
N LEU A 182 37.31 -15.86 7.33
CA LEU A 182 38.45 -15.25 8.02
C LEU A 182 39.20 -16.28 8.89
N ARG A 183 38.48 -17.15 9.61
CA ARG A 183 39.05 -18.26 10.39
C ARG A 183 39.84 -19.23 9.51
N ARG A 184 39.30 -19.62 8.35
CA ARG A 184 40.00 -20.51 7.39
C ARG A 184 41.34 -19.93 6.91
N ARG A 185 41.49 -18.61 6.90
CA ARG A 185 42.72 -17.92 6.45
C ARG A 185 43.68 -17.57 7.60
N GLY A 186 43.41 -18.02 8.83
CA GLY A 186 44.22 -17.68 10.01
C GLY A 186 44.24 -16.18 10.32
N LYS A 187 43.17 -15.46 9.94
CA LYS A 187 43.03 -14.01 10.12
C LYS A 187 42.12 -13.63 11.30
N LEU A 188 41.60 -14.63 12.00
CA LEU A 188 40.82 -14.56 13.23
C LEU A 188 41.43 -15.53 14.24
#